data_AF-G4ZBU2-F1
#
_entry.id   AF-G4ZBU2-F1
#
_cell.length_a   1.000
_cell.length_b   1.000
_cell.length_c   1.000
_cell.angle_alpha   90.00
_cell.angle_beta   90.00
_cell.angle_gamma   90.00
#
_symmetry.space_group_name_H-M   'P 1'
#
loop_
_entity.id
_entity.type
_entity.pdbx_description
1 polymer ?
#
loop_
_entity_poly.entity_id
_entity_poly.type
_entity_poly.pdbx_seq_one_letter_code
_entity_poly.pdbx_strand_id
1 'polypeptide(L)' 'MYQQWLVHLEEEMAVKRRHILLLVDNTSSHDATGLCLKLVRVEKLPPNTTEKMQPMDQ' A
#
# COMPACT_ATOMS: atom_id res chain seq x y z
N MET A 1 -3.47 -11.20 6.62
CA MET A 1 -2.63 -10.23 7.36
C MET A 1 -2.52 -8.90 6.60
N TYR A 2 -2.01 -8.86 5.36
CA TYR A 2 -1.88 -7.60 4.59
C TYR A 2 -3.20 -6.86 4.35
N GLN A 3 -4.24 -7.55 3.89
CA GLN A 3 -5.55 -6.95 3.65
C GLN A 3 -6.20 -6.38 4.91
N GLN A 4 -6.08 -7.07 6.05
CA GLN A 4 -6.58 -6.58 7.35
C GLN A 4 -5.84 -5.31 7.78
N TRP A 5 -4.52 -5.28 7.56
CA TRP A 5 -3.73 -4.08 7.81
C TRP A 5 -4.15 -2.91 6.92
N LEU A 6 -4.45 -3.15 5.64
CA LEU A 6 -4.98 -2.11 4.73
C LEU A 6 -6.32 -1.54 5.19
N VAL A 7 -7.22 -2.37 5.71
CA VAL A 7 -8.51 -1.91 6.27
C VAL A 7 -8.28 -1.03 7.50
N HIS A 8 -7.37 -1.42 8.39
CA HIS A 8 -7.04 -0.60 9.55
C HIS A 8 -6.40 0.74 9.15
N LEU A 9 -5.51 0.73 8.15
CA LEU A 9 -4.91 1.94 7.61
C LEU A 9 -5.96 2.89 7.01
N GLU A 10 -6.95 2.35 6.29
CA GLU A 10 -8.08 3.13 5.75
C GLU A 10 -8.89 3.79 6.87
N GLU A 11 -9.20 3.07 7.96
CA GLU A 11 -9.90 3.62 9.13
C GLU A 11 -9.09 4.77 9.76
N GLU A 12 -7.78 4.61 9.91
CA GLU A 12 -6.91 5.68 10.40
C GLU A 12 -6.91 6.90 9.48
N MET A 13 -6.86 6.69 8.16
CA MET A 13 -6.90 7.78 7.18
C MET A 13 -8.26 8.49 7.17
N ALA A 14 -9.35 7.77 7.47
CA ALA A 14 -10.67 8.37 7.64
C ALA A 14 -10.71 9.32 8.83
N VAL A 15 -10.20 8.88 9.99
CA VAL A 15 -10.11 9.72 11.19
C VAL A 15 -9.22 10.94 10.96
N LYS A 16 -8.08 10.75 10.27
CA LYS A 16 -7.14 11.82 9.93
C LYS A 16 -7.63 12.71 8.78
N ARG A 17 -8.71 12.34 8.09
CA ARG A 17 -9.26 12.98 6.88
C ARG A 17 -8.21 13.18 5.79
N ARG A 18 -7.42 12.15 5.51
CA ARG A 18 -6.35 12.17 4.51
C ARG A 18 -6.61 11.17 3.41
N HIS A 19 -6.28 11.54 2.19
CA HIS A 19 -6.18 10.62 1.07
C HIS A 19 -4.69 10.38 0.81
N ILE A 20 -4.28 9.11 0.73
CA ILE A 20 -2.89 8.74 0.58
C ILE A 20 -2.70 7.76 -0.59
N LEU A 21 -1.52 7.85 -1.20
CA LEU A 21 -1.00 6.88 -2.14
C LEU A 21 0.01 6.00 -1.38
N LEU A 22 -0.28 4.71 -1.26
CA LEU A 22 0.62 3.71 -0.71
C LEU A 22 1.35 3.01 -1.84
N LEU A 23 2.66 3.22 -1.93
CA LEU A 23 3.53 2.52 -2.86
C LEU A 23 4.07 1.26 -2.19
N VAL A 24 3.92 0.12 -2.86
CA VAL A 24 4.47 -1.17 -2.40
C VAL A 24 5.35 -1.80 -3.48
N ASP A 25 6.26 -2.68 -3.06
CA ASP A 25 7.06 -3.46 -4.00
C ASP A 25 6.17 -4.36 -4.89
N ASN A 26 6.73 -4.88 -5.98
CA ASN A 26 5.96 -5.70 -6.92
C ASN A 26 5.78 -7.17 -6.46
N THR A 27 5.90 -7.44 -5.17
CA THR A 27 5.74 -8.80 -4.66
C THR A 27 4.28 -9.26 -4.79
N SER A 28 4.10 -10.52 -5.21
CA SER A 28 2.77 -11.12 -5.41
C SER A 28 1.96 -11.24 -4.12
N SER A 29 2.63 -11.27 -2.96
CA SER A 29 2.00 -11.32 -1.63
C SER A 29 1.25 -10.04 -1.23
N HIS A 30 1.54 -8.89 -1.86
CA HIS A 30 0.80 -7.65 -1.67
C HIS A 30 -0.44 -7.60 -2.56
N ASP A 31 -1.41 -8.44 -2.24
CA ASP A 31 -2.70 -8.48 -2.93
C ASP A 31 -3.76 -7.66 -2.18
N ALA A 32 -4.34 -6.67 -2.87
CA ALA A 32 -5.46 -5.86 -2.39
C ALA A 32 -6.77 -6.23 -3.13
N THR A 33 -6.80 -7.35 -3.85
CA THR A 33 -7.93 -7.76 -4.66
C THR A 33 -9.17 -7.98 -3.77
N GLY A 34 -10.29 -7.39 -4.16
CA GLY A 34 -11.55 -7.47 -3.43
C GLY A 34 -11.73 -6.45 -2.30
N LEU A 35 -10.76 -5.57 -2.03
CA LEU A 35 -10.92 -4.46 -1.10
C LEU A 35 -11.39 -3.19 -1.82
N CYS A 36 -12.48 -2.60 -1.32
CA CYS A 36 -12.97 -1.29 -1.76
C CYS A 36 -12.46 -0.18 -0.82
N LEU A 37 -11.20 0.21 -0.98
CA LEU A 37 -10.60 1.33 -0.24
C LEU A 37 -10.87 2.66 -0.98
N LYS A 38 -11.18 3.73 -0.23
CA LYS A 38 -11.52 5.05 -0.80
C LYS A 38 -10.45 6.10 -0.51
N LEU A 39 -9.76 5.97 0.63
CA LEU A 39 -8.80 6.95 1.12
C LEU A 39 -7.36 6.50 0.87
N VAL A 40 -7.12 5.19 0.86
CA VAL A 40 -5.84 4.57 0.57
C VAL A 40 -5.88 3.97 -0.83
N ARG A 41 -5.09 4.55 -1.75
CA ARG A 41 -4.84 3.95 -3.06
C ARG A 41 -3.53 3.17 -3.00
N VAL A 42 -3.55 1.89 -3.31
CA VAL A 42 -2.36 1.03 -3.35
C VAL A 42 -1.86 0.93 -4.78
N GLU A 43 -0.58 1.23 -5.01
CA GLU A 43 0.07 1.08 -6.32
C GLU A 43 1.35 0.25 -6.15
N LYS A 44 1.57 -0.69 -7.08
CA LYS A 44 2.79 -1.50 -7.11
C LYS A 44 3.86 -0.80 -7.93
N LEU A 45 5.09 -0.82 -7.43
CA LEU A 45 6.24 -0.37 -8.18
C LEU A 45 6.51 -1.28 -9.39
N PRO A 46 7.21 -0.80 -10.43
CA PRO A 46 7.59 -1.64 -11.56
C PRO A 46 8.43 -2.85 -11.12
N PRO A 47 8.34 -3.99 -11.84
CA PRO A 47 9.24 -5.12 -11.64
C PRO A 47 10.71 -4.68 -11.80
N ASN A 48 11.60 -5.23 -10.98
CA ASN A 48 13.03 -4.92 -10.94
C ASN A 48 13.39 -3.50 -10.48
N THR A 49 12.52 -2.84 -9.70
CA THR A 49 12.93 -1.63 -8.95
C THR A 49 13.96 -2.06 -7.91
N THR A 50 15.24 -1.76 -8.16
CA THR A 50 16.38 -2.18 -7.34
C THR A 50 16.23 -1.64 -5.92
N GLU A 51 16.68 -2.38 -4.90
CA GLU A 51 16.67 -2.00 -3.47
C GLU A 51 17.23 -0.59 -3.24
N LYS A 52 18.21 -0.16 -4.04
CA LYS A 52 18.77 1.21 -4.02
C LYS A 52 17.77 2.33 -4.31
N MET A 53 16.67 2.04 -5.00
CA MET A 53 15.59 2.99 -5.29
C MET A 53 14.45 2.93 -4.28
N GLN A 54 14.42 1.91 -3.41
CA GLN A 54 13.37 1.76 -2.41
C GLN A 54 13.90 2.26 -1.06
N PRO A 55 13.38 3.40 -0.55
CA PRO A 55 13.94 4.06 0.62
C PRO A 55 13.84 3.24 1.92
N MET A 56 13.12 2.11 1.90
CA MET A 56 12.99 1.21 3.06
C MET A 56 13.92 0.00 3.03
N ASP A 57 14.62 -0.26 1.92
CA ASP A 57 15.50 -1.43 1.76
C ASP A 57 16.98 -1.10 2.09
N GLN A 58 17.26 0.03 2.74
CA GLN A 58 18.61 0.53 3.04
C GLN A 58 19.04 0.37 4.50
#